data_AF-A0AAV2KNT0-F1
#
_entry.id   AF-A0AAV2KNT0-F1
#
_cell.length_a   1.000
_cell.length_b   1.000
_cell.length_c   1.000
_cell.angle_alpha   90.00
_cell.angle_beta   90.00
_cell.angle_gamma   90.00
#
_symmetry.space_group_name_H-M   'P 1'
#
loop_
_entity.id
_entity.type
_entity.pdbx_description
1 polymer ?
#
loop_
_entity_poly.entity_id
_entity_poly.type
_entity_poly.pdbx_seq_one_letter_code
_entity_poly.pdbx_strand_id
1 'polypeptide(L)'
;MTPGEIKFSVHVETVLNRVPQPEYRQLLVEAILVLTMLADVDISSIGSIIHVEKIVHAANDMFYKDQKDLGAEEAVLDRDPSTGVCRLLYDSAPSGRFGSMTYLTKAVANYVQDFLPGGSCAVQ
;
A
#
# COMPACT_ATOMS: atom_id res chain seq x y z
N MET A 1 13.34 -0.95 -26.79
CA MET A 1 13.23 0.25 -25.94
C MET A 1 12.94 1.43 -26.85
N THR A 2 11.86 2.16 -26.58
CA THR A 2 11.37 3.26 -27.42
C THR A 2 12.16 4.53 -27.11
N PRO A 3 12.68 5.29 -28.10
CA PRO A 3 13.43 6.51 -27.84
C PRO A 3 12.56 7.53 -27.08
N GLY A 4 12.91 7.82 -25.82
CA GLY A 4 12.18 8.78 -24.96
C GLY A 4 11.60 8.17 -23.67
N GLU A 5 11.31 6.87 -23.64
CA GLU A 5 10.70 6.19 -22.48
C GLU A 5 11.69 5.88 -21.34
N ILE A 6 13.00 5.87 -21.62
CA ILE A 6 14.07 5.56 -20.65
C ILE A 6 14.11 6.56 -19.47
N LYS A 7 13.42 7.70 -19.57
CA LYS A 7 13.45 8.73 -18.53
C LYS A 7 12.49 8.48 -17.38
N PHE A 8 11.32 7.88 -17.61
CA PHE A 8 10.31 7.77 -16.54
C PHE A 8 10.64 6.65 -15.55
N SER A 9 10.94 5.44 -16.05
CA SER A 9 11.27 4.29 -15.18
C SER A 9 12.48 4.56 -14.30
N VAL A 10 13.54 5.14 -14.87
CA VAL A 10 14.75 5.53 -14.11
C VAL A 10 14.45 6.62 -13.08
N HIS A 11 13.52 7.53 -13.37
CA HIS A 11 13.12 8.56 -12.40
C HIS A 11 12.33 7.96 -11.24
N VAL A 12 11.38 7.05 -11.51
CA VAL A 12 10.65 6.31 -10.49
C VAL A 12 11.60 5.49 -9.62
N GLU A 13 12.53 4.77 -10.25
CA GLU A 13 13.58 4.01 -9.54
C GLU A 13 14.43 4.94 -8.66
N THR A 14 14.87 6.08 -9.19
CA THR A 14 15.66 7.07 -8.43
C THR A 14 14.90 7.58 -7.20
N VAL A 15 13.60 7.82 -7.32
CA VAL A 15 12.76 8.25 -6.20
C VAL A 15 12.63 7.14 -5.16
N LEU A 16 12.31 5.91 -5.57
CA LEU A 16 12.19 4.76 -4.66
C LEU A 16 13.51 4.46 -3.96
N ASN A 17 14.65 4.58 -4.65
CA ASN A 17 15.98 4.36 -4.09
C ASN A 17 16.39 5.39 -3.03
N ARG A 18 15.66 6.51 -2.86
CA ARG A 18 15.86 7.45 -1.75
C ARG A 18 15.31 6.94 -0.43
N VAL A 19 14.41 5.95 -0.44
CA VAL A 19 13.87 5.34 0.77
C VAL A 19 14.96 4.47 1.39
N PRO A 20 15.57 4.84 2.53
CA PRO A 20 16.78 4.18 3.02
C PRO A 20 16.55 2.74 3.49
N GLN A 21 15.35 2.45 3.99
CA GLN A 21 14.97 1.14 4.50
C GLN A 21 14.42 0.24 3.37
N PRO A 22 15.10 -0.87 3.03
CA PRO A 22 14.71 -1.70 1.89
C PRO A 22 13.35 -2.38 2.09
N GLU A 23 13.01 -2.80 3.30
CA GLU A 23 11.72 -3.44 3.61
C GLU A 23 10.55 -2.47 3.45
N TYR A 24 10.71 -1.23 3.92
CA TYR A 24 9.72 -0.18 3.70
C TYR A 24 9.59 0.20 2.23
N ARG A 25 10.71 0.28 1.51
CA ARG A 25 10.73 0.48 0.06
C ARG A 25 9.96 -0.62 -0.67
N GLN A 26 10.12 -1.88 -0.25
CA GLN A 26 9.38 -3.01 -0.81
C GLN A 26 7.87 -2.85 -0.61
N LEU A 27 7.40 -2.47 0.58
CA LEU A 27 5.97 -2.21 0.81
C LEU A 27 5.43 -1.07 -0.06
N LEU A 28 6.22 -0.02 -0.32
CA LEU A 28 5.82 1.07 -1.22
C LEU A 28 5.70 0.57 -2.67
N VAL A 29 6.63 -0.28 -3.13
CA VAL A 29 6.57 -0.91 -4.46
C VAL A 29 5.33 -1.80 -4.59
N GLU A 30 5.05 -2.60 -3.57
CA GLU A 30 3.86 -3.46 -3.51
C GLU A 30 2.56 -2.64 -3.52
N ALA A 31 2.50 -1.53 -2.77
CA ALA A 31 1.36 -0.63 -2.77
C ALA A 31 1.12 0.00 -4.15
N ILE A 32 2.20 0.43 -4.83
CA ILE A 32 2.13 0.95 -6.21
C ILE A 32 1.64 -0.15 -7.16
N LEU A 33 2.12 -1.39 -7.02
CA LEU A 33 1.68 -2.51 -7.84
C LEU A 33 0.16 -2.73 -7.71
N VAL A 34 -0.36 -2.77 -6.48
CA VAL A 34 -1.81 -2.89 -6.23
C VAL A 34 -2.59 -1.72 -6.83
N LEU A 35 -2.09 -0.49 -6.69
CA LEU A 35 -2.71 0.69 -7.32
C LEU A 35 -2.74 0.60 -8.84
N THR A 36 -1.68 0.10 -9.47
CA THR A 36 -1.65 -0.07 -10.93
C THR A 36 -2.63 -1.14 -11.42
N MET A 37 -2.89 -2.18 -10.63
CA MET A 37 -3.93 -3.17 -10.96
C MET A 37 -5.34 -2.56 -10.96
N LEU A 38 -5.59 -1.52 -10.16
CA LEU A 38 -6.88 -0.80 -10.21
C LEU A 38 -7.04 0.07 -11.45
N ALA A 39 -5.93 0.58 -12.01
CA ALA A 39 -5.98 1.36 -13.25
C ALA A 39 -6.47 0.53 -14.44
N ASP A 40 -6.31 -0.79 -14.38
CA ASP A 40 -6.81 -1.73 -15.39
C ASP A 40 -8.33 -1.97 -15.29
N VAL A 41 -9.03 -1.39 -14.31
CA VAL A 41 -10.47 -1.61 -14.03
C VAL A 41 -11.36 -0.45 -14.52
N ASP A 42 -10.99 0.21 -15.62
CA ASP A 42 -11.76 1.33 -16.22
C ASP A 42 -12.05 2.52 -15.26
N ILE A 43 -11.19 2.77 -14.28
CA ILE A 43 -11.27 3.97 -13.44
C ILE A 43 -10.73 5.15 -14.24
N SER A 44 -11.64 5.98 -14.78
CA SER A 44 -11.29 7.11 -15.65
C SER A 44 -10.27 8.10 -15.05
N SER A 45 -10.31 8.34 -13.75
CA SER A 45 -9.28 9.07 -12.98
C SER A 45 -9.58 9.02 -11.49
N ILE A 46 -8.54 8.91 -10.65
CA ILE A 46 -8.63 9.12 -9.18
C ILE A 46 -8.59 10.63 -8.83
N GLY A 47 -8.34 11.50 -9.82
CA GLY A 47 -8.51 12.96 -9.75
C GLY A 47 -7.63 13.71 -8.76
N SER A 48 -6.72 13.02 -8.07
CA SER A 48 -6.00 13.55 -6.91
C SER A 48 -4.62 12.93 -6.72
N ILE A 49 -3.81 13.51 -5.84
CA ILE A 49 -2.52 12.97 -5.44
C ILE A 49 -2.75 11.73 -4.57
N ILE A 50 -2.18 10.59 -4.99
CA ILE A 50 -2.21 9.35 -4.21
C ILE A 50 -1.03 9.35 -3.23
N HIS A 51 -1.34 9.32 -1.94
CA HIS A 51 -0.35 9.23 -0.87
C HIS A 51 -0.04 7.76 -0.55
N VAL A 52 0.91 7.16 -1.28
CA VAL A 52 1.29 5.74 -1.13
C VAL A 52 1.68 5.40 0.31
N GLU A 53 2.40 6.27 1.00
CA GLU A 53 2.78 6.06 2.41
C GLU A 53 1.56 5.90 3.32
N LYS A 54 0.50 6.70 3.12
CA LYS A 54 -0.74 6.58 3.91
C LYS A 54 -1.40 5.22 3.72
N ILE A 55 -1.33 4.66 2.51
CA ILE A 55 -1.86 3.33 2.20
C ILE A 55 -1.06 2.25 2.94
N VAL A 56 0.28 2.33 2.92
CA VAL A 56 1.15 1.39 3.65
C VAL A 56 0.87 1.45 5.15
N HIS A 57 0.73 2.65 5.72
CA HIS A 57 0.39 2.81 7.13
C HIS A 57 -1.01 2.28 7.47
N ALA A 58 -2.01 2.52 6.63
CA ALA A 58 -3.34 1.96 6.82
C ALA A 58 -3.33 0.42 6.77
N ALA A 59 -2.59 -0.17 5.82
CA ALA A 59 -2.39 -1.62 5.74
C ALA A 59 -1.72 -2.16 7.00
N ASN A 60 -0.68 -1.47 7.48
CA ASN A 60 0.02 -1.80 8.71
C ASN A 60 -0.88 -1.74 9.94
N ASP A 61 -1.75 -0.75 10.04
CA ASP A 61 -2.65 -0.63 11.19
C ASP A 61 -3.74 -1.72 11.18
N MET A 62 -4.24 -2.10 9.99
CA MET A 62 -5.10 -3.28 9.84
C MET A 62 -4.39 -4.57 10.23
N PHE A 63 -3.15 -4.77 9.77
CA PHE A 63 -2.33 -5.93 10.12
C PHE A 63 -2.09 -6.00 11.64
N TYR A 64 -1.61 -4.90 12.23
CA TYR A 64 -1.32 -4.82 13.65
C TYR A 64 -2.56 -5.14 14.49
N LYS A 65 -3.71 -4.57 14.12
CA LYS A 65 -4.98 -4.85 14.79
C LYS A 65 -5.36 -6.33 14.70
N ASP A 66 -5.34 -6.92 13.50
CA ASP A 66 -5.68 -8.32 13.31
C ASP A 66 -4.76 -9.25 14.11
N GLN A 67 -3.45 -8.98 14.14
CA GLN A 67 -2.51 -9.77 14.96
C GLN A 67 -2.79 -9.61 16.45
N LYS A 68 -3.09 -8.38 16.90
CA LYS A 68 -3.43 -8.11 18.29
C LYS A 68 -4.70 -8.83 18.73
N ASP A 69 -5.73 -8.81 17.88
CA ASP A 69 -7.01 -9.47 18.11
C ASP A 69 -6.86 -11.02 18.15
N LEU A 70 -5.83 -11.55 17.49
CA LEU A 70 -5.44 -12.97 17.55
C LEU A 70 -4.54 -13.31 18.75
N GLY A 71 -4.23 -12.34 19.61
CA GLY A 71 -3.47 -12.55 20.83
C GLY A 71 -1.96 -12.40 20.69
N ALA A 72 -1.46 -11.76 19.62
CA ALA A 72 -0.04 -11.48 19.50
C ALA A 72 0.46 -10.56 20.64
N GLU A 73 1.60 -10.93 21.20
CA GLU A 73 2.26 -10.16 22.27
C GLU A 73 2.85 -8.85 21.71
N GLU A 74 2.90 -7.80 22.55
CA GLU A 74 3.45 -6.49 22.14
C GLU A 74 4.90 -6.59 21.65
N ALA A 75 5.69 -7.48 22.24
CA ALA A 75 7.09 -7.69 21.84
C ALA A 75 7.22 -8.21 20.39
N VAL A 76 6.22 -8.94 19.90
CA VAL A 76 6.18 -9.48 18.53
C VAL A 76 5.66 -8.42 17.55
N LEU A 77 4.82 -7.50 18.02
CA LEU A 77 4.28 -6.40 17.22
C LEU A 77 5.14 -5.13 17.26
N ASP A 78 6.42 -5.28 17.58
CA ASP A 78 7.38 -4.19 17.61
C ASP A 78 7.39 -3.42 16.28
N ARG A 79 7.47 -2.10 16.39
CA ARG A 79 7.41 -1.18 15.25
C ARG A 79 8.80 -0.67 14.95
N ASP A 80 9.10 -0.55 13.67
CA ASP A 80 10.29 0.14 13.24
C ASP A 80 10.21 1.63 13.64
N PRO A 81 11.17 2.17 14.41
CA PRO A 81 11.09 3.54 14.89
C PRO A 81 11.29 4.57 13.76
N SER A 82 11.91 4.18 12.64
CA SER A 82 12.15 5.08 11.51
C SER A 82 10.93 5.21 10.60
N THR A 83 10.12 4.16 10.49
CA THR A 83 9.02 4.07 9.53
C THR A 83 7.66 3.83 10.18
N GLY A 84 7.59 3.49 11.47
CA GLY A 84 6.35 3.24 12.22
C GLY A 84 5.60 1.96 11.85
N VAL A 85 6.15 1.16 10.93
CA VAL A 85 5.57 -0.10 10.45
C VAL A 85 5.97 -1.25 11.39
N CYS A 86 5.03 -2.14 11.68
CA CYS A 86 5.26 -3.37 12.44
C CYS A 86 6.26 -4.25 11.70
N ARG A 87 7.35 -4.64 12.38
CA ARG A 87 8.42 -5.44 11.77
C ARG A 87 7.91 -6.78 11.24
N LEU A 88 6.93 -7.38 11.89
CA LEU A 88 6.30 -8.61 11.45
C LEU A 88 5.60 -8.47 10.08
N LEU A 89 5.14 -7.26 9.70
CA LEU A 89 4.59 -7.02 8.37
C LEU A 89 5.68 -7.09 7.29
N TYR A 90 6.89 -6.60 7.56
CA TYR A 90 8.03 -6.73 6.64
C TYR A 90 8.38 -8.18 6.35
N ASP A 91 8.30 -9.03 7.37
CA ASP A 91 8.61 -10.45 7.27
C ASP A 91 7.41 -11.31 6.81
N SER A 92 6.25 -10.69 6.60
CA SER A 92 5.07 -11.42 6.14
C SER A 92 5.21 -11.85 4.68
N ALA A 93 4.72 -13.04 4.36
CA ALA A 93 4.63 -13.45 2.96
C ALA A 93 3.73 -12.46 2.19
N PRO A 94 3.97 -12.17 0.90
CA PRO A 94 3.09 -11.26 0.16
C PRO A 94 1.63 -11.74 0.13
N SER A 95 1.43 -13.05 -0.02
CA SER A 95 0.13 -13.69 -0.13
C SER A 95 -0.33 -14.35 1.18
N GLY A 96 -1.56 -14.85 1.17
CA GLY A 96 -2.17 -15.52 2.32
C GLY A 96 -2.96 -14.56 3.20
N ARG A 97 -3.64 -15.13 4.20
CA ARG A 97 -4.60 -14.40 5.05
C ARG A 97 -3.99 -13.17 5.73
N PHE A 98 -2.73 -13.28 6.14
CA PHE A 98 -2.00 -12.23 6.86
C PHE A 98 -0.84 -11.64 6.06
N GLY A 99 -0.86 -11.81 4.73
CA GLY A 99 0.22 -11.35 3.88
C GLY A 99 0.17 -9.86 3.57
N SER A 100 1.33 -9.26 3.25
CA SER A 100 1.47 -7.82 2.99
C SER A 100 0.52 -7.35 1.88
N MET A 101 0.47 -8.05 0.74
CA MET A 101 -0.38 -7.70 -0.40
C MET A 101 -1.87 -7.80 -0.06
N THR A 102 -2.26 -8.70 0.84
CA THR A 102 -3.65 -8.81 1.31
C THR A 102 -4.08 -7.54 2.04
N TYR A 103 -3.24 -7.03 2.95
CA TYR A 103 -3.54 -5.78 3.66
C TYR A 103 -3.41 -4.55 2.78
N LEU A 104 -2.42 -4.51 1.89
CA LEU A 104 -2.27 -3.44 0.90
C LEU A 104 -3.48 -3.37 -0.04
N THR A 105 -3.99 -4.52 -0.50
CA THR A 105 -5.22 -4.57 -1.32
C THR A 105 -6.41 -3.99 -0.59
N LYS A 106 -6.62 -4.37 0.68
CA LYS A 106 -7.69 -3.79 1.52
C LYS A 106 -7.52 -2.29 1.72
N ALA A 107 -6.30 -1.85 2.04
CA ALA A 107 -6.00 -0.45 2.28
C ALA A 107 -6.18 0.40 1.02
N VAL A 108 -5.74 -0.09 -0.14
CA VAL A 108 -5.95 0.56 -1.43
C VAL A 108 -7.44 0.66 -1.75
N ALA A 109 -8.21 -0.43 -1.58
CA ALA A 109 -9.65 -0.41 -1.82
C ALA A 109 -10.36 0.64 -0.95
N ASN A 110 -10.02 0.71 0.34
CA ASN A 110 -10.58 1.73 1.25
C ASN A 110 -10.12 3.14 0.87
N TYR A 111 -8.85 3.32 0.51
CA TYR A 111 -8.31 4.62 0.10
C TYR A 111 -9.00 5.13 -1.17
N VAL A 112 -9.20 4.27 -2.16
CA VAL A 112 -9.80 4.66 -3.45
C VAL A 112 -11.31 4.91 -3.35
N GLN A 113 -12.02 4.28 -2.41
CA GLN A 113 -13.44 4.54 -2.17
C GLN A 113 -13.76 6.03 -1.94
N ASP A 114 -12.87 6.77 -1.29
CA ASP A 114 -13.04 8.21 -1.04
C ASP A 114 -13.01 9.05 -2.33
N PHE A 115 -12.50 8.50 -3.44
CA PHE A 115 -12.33 9.19 -4.72
C PHE A 115 -13.30 8.71 -5.80
N LEU A 116 -13.99 7.60 -5.57
CA LEU A 116 -15.03 7.14 -6.49
C LEU A 116 -16.24 8.09 -6.40
N PRO A 117 -16.89 8.43 -7.53
CA PRO A 117 -18.11 9.21 -7.48
C PRO A 117 -19.09 8.47 -6.57
N GLY A 118 -19.45 9.10 -5.45
CA GLY A 118 -20.37 8.52 -4.49
C GLY A 118 -21.58 8.01 -5.25
N GLY A 119 -21.84 6.71 -5.17
CA GLY A 119 -23.04 6.08 -5.71
C GLY A 119 -24.25 6.58 -4.95
N SER A 120 -24.62 7.85 -5.15
CA SER A 120 -25.91 8.40 -4.76
C SER A 120 -26.93 7.80 -5.72
N CYS A 121 -27.26 6.52 -5.51
CA CYS A 121 -28.57 6.04 -5.88
C CYS A 121 -29.54 6.70 -4.88
N ALA A 122 -29.99 7.91 -5.22
CA ALA A 122 -31.13 8.51 -4.55
C ALA A 122 -32.32 7.62 -4.94
N VAL A 123 -32.67 6.68 -4.05
CA VAL A 123 -33.95 5.98 -4.14
C VAL A 123 -35.00 7.04 -3.87
N GLN A 124 -35.62 7.52 -4.94
CA GLN A 124 -36.72 8.47 -4.93
C GLN A 124 -38.05 7.72 -4.92
#